data_AF-A0A1M7C048-F1
#
_entry.id   AF-A0A1M7C048-F1
#
_cell.length_a   1.000
_cell.length_b   1.000
_cell.length_c   1.000
_cell.angle_alpha   90.00
_cell.angle_beta   90.00
_cell.angle_gamma   90.00
#
_symmetry.space_group_name_H-M   'P 1'
#
loop_
_entity.id
_entity.type
_entity.pdbx_description
1 polymer ?
#
loop_
_entity_poly.entity_id
_entity_poly.type
_entity_poly.pdbx_seq_one_letter_code
_entity_poly.pdbx_strand_id
1 'polypeptide(L)'
;MTAQIGEILLIDQQQFIIAEQPLHSYFKSLNHPPYFTPPSPTCWRGYYGKWELRNDELYLINFKGYLDDLFEVELNYIFPTKEEVFADWYSGIIKISQGKLIQFNQLTHTSIYEEDILLCFENGKLIDYILHSNCTNSEQEVKI
;
A
#
# COMPACT_ATOMS: atom_id res chain seq x y z
N MET A 1 -1.55 -19.12 8.69
CA MET A 1 -1.75 -17.71 9.09
C MET A 1 -2.27 -16.97 7.88
N THR A 2 -3.37 -16.24 8.00
CA THR A 2 -3.98 -15.49 6.89
C THR A 2 -3.14 -14.25 6.56
N ALA A 3 -2.95 -13.85 5.31
CA ALA A 3 -2.13 -12.65 5.04
C ALA A 3 -2.79 -11.36 5.62
N GLN A 4 -1.97 -10.43 6.12
CA GLN A 4 -2.41 -9.08 6.47
C GLN A 4 -2.93 -8.37 5.21
N ILE A 5 -4.14 -7.82 5.28
CA ILE A 5 -4.72 -7.04 4.18
C ILE A 5 -3.93 -5.75 3.93
N GLY A 6 -3.69 -5.47 2.65
CA GLY A 6 -3.00 -4.27 2.19
C GLY A 6 -3.79 -2.98 2.40
N GLU A 7 -3.16 -1.86 2.11
CA GLU A 7 -3.83 -0.55 2.03
C GLU A 7 -4.28 -0.29 0.60
N ILE A 8 -5.20 0.65 0.40
CA ILE A 8 -5.67 1.00 -0.95
C ILE A 8 -4.91 2.25 -1.40
N LEU A 9 -4.39 2.24 -2.62
CA LEU A 9 -3.83 3.41 -3.29
C LEU A 9 -4.67 3.74 -4.54
N LEU A 10 -5.10 4.99 -4.65
CA LEU A 10 -5.76 5.54 -5.83
C LEU A 10 -4.74 6.25 -6.72
N ILE A 11 -4.74 5.89 -8.01
CA ILE A 11 -4.00 6.59 -9.07
C ILE A 11 -4.93 6.70 -10.27
N ASP A 12 -5.16 7.90 -10.80
CA ASP A 12 -6.03 8.13 -11.95
C ASP A 12 -7.42 7.43 -11.84
N GLN A 13 -8.01 7.48 -10.65
CA GLN A 13 -9.29 6.84 -10.29
C GLN A 13 -9.28 5.30 -10.26
N GLN A 14 -8.15 4.66 -10.57
CA GLN A 14 -7.93 3.23 -10.42
C GLN A 14 -7.48 2.89 -9.00
N GLN A 15 -7.99 1.79 -8.45
CA GLN A 15 -7.64 1.33 -7.10
C GLN A 15 -6.63 0.20 -7.16
N PHE A 16 -5.60 0.29 -6.34
CA PHE A 16 -4.57 -0.73 -6.18
C PHE A 16 -4.46 -1.12 -4.71
N ILE A 17 -4.27 -2.41 -4.44
CA ILE A 17 -3.95 -2.88 -3.09
C ILE A 17 -2.43 -2.91 -2.98
N ILE A 18 -1.88 -2.16 -2.04
CA ILE A 18 -0.44 -2.07 -1.79
C ILE A 18 -0.07 -2.90 -0.57
N ALA A 19 1.07 -3.59 -0.64
CA ALA A 19 1.60 -4.40 0.47
C ALA A 19 2.34 -3.53 1.49
N GLU A 20 2.80 -2.38 1.03
CA GLU A 20 3.52 -1.36 1.75
C GLU A 20 2.61 -0.68 2.76
N GLN A 21 3.22 -0.16 3.82
CA GLN A 21 2.49 0.40 4.95
C GLN A 21 2.97 1.83 5.24
N PRO A 22 2.64 2.82 4.39
CA PRO A 22 3.07 4.20 4.59
C PRO A 22 2.58 4.76 5.92
N LEU A 23 1.39 4.39 6.39
CA LEU A 23 0.88 4.85 7.68
C LEU A 23 1.62 4.21 8.86
N HIS A 24 2.01 2.94 8.74
CA HIS A 24 2.78 2.28 9.78
C HIS A 24 4.16 2.93 9.96
N SER A 25 4.76 3.45 8.87
CA SER A 25 6.02 4.19 8.95
C SER A 25 5.89 5.47 9.80
N TYR A 26 4.75 6.16 9.71
CA TYR A 26 4.43 7.29 10.60
C TYR A 26 4.33 6.84 12.05
N PHE A 27 3.58 5.79 12.36
CA PHE A 27 3.45 5.28 13.73
C PHE A 27 4.80 4.88 14.34
N LYS A 28 5.73 4.32 13.56
CA LYS A 28 7.09 4.02 14.03
C LYS A 28 7.89 5.26 14.43
N SER A 29 7.56 6.42 13.88
CA SER A 29 8.22 7.69 14.22
C SER A 29 7.69 8.32 15.51
N LEU A 30 6.52 7.88 16.00
CA LEU A 30 5.91 8.40 17.22
C LEU A 30 6.53 7.75 18.47
N ASN A 31 6.75 8.56 19.52
CA ASN A 31 7.19 8.06 20.83
C ASN A 31 6.14 7.13 21.47
N HIS A 32 4.86 7.43 21.24
CA HIS A 32 3.72 6.67 21.75
C HIS A 32 2.75 6.40 20.58
N PRO A 33 3.00 5.36 19.76
CA PRO A 33 2.11 5.03 18.67
C PRO A 33 0.74 4.56 19.21
N PRO A 34 -0.37 4.93 18.54
CA PRO A 34 -1.68 4.40 18.89
C PRO A 34 -1.71 2.89 18.64
N TYR A 35 -2.38 2.17 19.54
CA TYR A 35 -2.70 0.76 19.35
C TYR A 35 -4.11 0.62 18.81
N PHE A 36 -4.28 -0.24 17.80
CA PHE A 36 -5.59 -0.57 17.24
C PHE A 36 -5.86 -2.06 17.40
N THR A 37 -7.10 -2.38 17.74
CA THR A 37 -7.59 -3.74 17.96
C THR A 37 -7.92 -4.40 16.62
N PRO A 38 -7.42 -5.61 16.34
CA PRO A 38 -7.75 -6.34 15.11
C PRO A 38 -9.25 -6.60 14.96
N PRO A 39 -9.93 -6.05 13.94
CA PRO A 39 -11.35 -6.30 13.74
C PRO A 39 -11.64 -7.64 13.06
N SER A 40 -10.63 -8.27 12.43
CA SER A 40 -10.81 -9.51 11.68
C SER A 40 -9.51 -10.35 11.59
N PRO A 41 -9.60 -11.64 11.25
CA PRO A 41 -8.43 -12.50 11.03
C PRO A 41 -7.55 -12.13 9.83
N THR A 42 -7.95 -11.16 9.00
CA THR A 42 -7.21 -10.64 7.86
C THR A 42 -6.62 -9.25 8.11
N CYS A 43 -7.03 -8.56 9.19
CA CYS A 43 -6.56 -7.22 9.54
C CYS A 43 -6.00 -7.19 10.97
N TRP A 44 -4.77 -7.67 11.13
CA TRP A 44 -4.08 -7.75 12.42
C TRP A 44 -3.52 -6.43 12.91
N ARG A 45 -3.33 -5.46 12.02
CA ARG A 45 -2.89 -4.10 12.42
C ARG A 45 -3.99 -3.26 13.05
N GLY A 46 -5.25 -3.68 12.96
CA GLY A 46 -6.39 -2.97 13.54
C GLY A 46 -6.88 -1.74 12.76
N TYR A 47 -6.35 -1.48 11.56
CA TYR A 47 -6.79 -0.34 10.74
C TYR A 47 -6.71 -0.59 9.24
N TYR A 48 -7.41 0.28 8.49
CA TYR A 48 -7.37 0.39 7.04
C TYR A 48 -6.96 1.81 6.65
N GLY A 49 -6.08 1.92 5.66
CA GLY A 49 -5.68 3.19 5.05
C GLY A 49 -6.10 3.23 3.59
N LYS A 50 -6.55 4.39 3.14
CA LYS A 50 -6.79 4.70 1.72
C LYS A 50 -5.98 5.93 1.34
N TRP A 51 -5.19 5.76 0.31
CA TRP A 51 -4.24 6.72 -0.22
C TRP A 51 -4.67 7.20 -1.58
N GLU A 52 -4.24 8.40 -1.93
CA GLU A 52 -4.36 8.97 -3.27
C GLU A 52 -3.01 9.56 -3.67
N LEU A 53 -2.55 9.19 -4.86
CA LEU A 53 -1.44 9.85 -5.53
C LEU A 53 -2.01 10.87 -6.50
N ARG A 54 -1.75 12.16 -6.26
CA ARG A 54 -2.19 13.26 -7.12
C ARG A 54 -1.13 14.33 -7.16
N ASN A 55 -0.88 14.90 -8.34
CA ASN A 55 0.16 15.93 -8.54
C ASN A 55 1.53 15.51 -7.95
N ASP A 56 1.92 14.25 -8.16
CA ASP A 56 3.17 13.67 -7.63
C ASP A 56 3.27 13.71 -6.10
N GLU A 57 2.16 13.82 -5.38
CA GLU A 57 2.09 13.88 -3.92
C GLU A 57 1.18 12.78 -3.36
N LEU A 58 1.63 12.13 -2.29
CA LEU A 58 0.92 11.05 -1.62
C LEU A 58 0.07 11.58 -0.46
N TYR A 59 -1.24 11.37 -0.54
CA TYR A 59 -2.21 11.80 0.47
C TYR A 59 -2.93 10.61 1.11
N LEU A 60 -3.04 10.62 2.44
CA LEU A 60 -3.97 9.77 3.17
C LEU A 60 -5.35 10.43 3.13
N ILE A 61 -6.27 9.87 2.35
CA ILE A 61 -7.61 10.41 2.10
C ILE A 61 -8.70 9.72 2.91
N ASN A 62 -8.42 8.54 3.46
CA ASN A 62 -9.32 7.86 4.39
C ASN A 62 -8.55 6.97 5.35
N PHE A 63 -9.03 6.91 6.58
CA PHE A 63 -8.52 6.04 7.61
C PHE A 63 -9.67 5.48 8.41
N LYS A 64 -9.57 4.20 8.74
CA LYS A 64 -10.54 3.48 9.57
C LYS A 64 -9.80 2.57 10.53
N GLY A 65 -9.70 2.99 11.78
CA GLY A 65 -9.08 2.24 12.87
C GLY A 65 -10.11 1.67 13.83
N TYR A 66 -9.73 0.67 14.60
CA TYR A 66 -10.58 0.05 15.61
C TYR A 66 -9.88 0.10 16.97
N LEU A 67 -10.56 0.59 17.99
CA LEU A 67 -10.09 0.59 19.38
C LEU A 67 -10.68 -0.63 20.13
N ASP A 68 -10.55 -0.63 21.45
CA ASP A 68 -11.21 -1.61 22.32
C ASP A 68 -12.72 -1.67 22.04
N ASP A 69 -13.29 -2.86 22.26
CA ASP A 69 -14.69 -3.19 21.92
C ASP A 69 -15.07 -2.94 20.45
N LEU A 70 -14.08 -2.92 19.55
CA LEU A 70 -14.23 -2.64 18.12
C LEU A 70 -14.84 -1.26 17.83
N PHE A 71 -14.62 -0.29 18.72
CA PHE A 71 -15.03 1.08 18.47
C PHE A 71 -14.27 1.67 17.28
N GLU A 72 -15.00 2.07 16.25
CA GLU A 72 -14.44 2.59 15.01
C GLU A 72 -14.03 4.06 15.15
N VAL A 73 -12.82 4.37 14.71
CA VAL A 73 -12.28 5.74 14.66
C VAL A 73 -11.82 6.10 13.26
N GLU A 74 -11.95 7.38 12.93
CA GLU A 74 -11.61 7.92 11.63
C GLU A 74 -10.27 8.68 11.66
N LEU A 75 -9.90 9.27 10.52
CA LEU A 75 -8.65 10.01 10.33
C LEU A 75 -8.41 11.08 11.40
N ASN A 76 -9.48 11.75 11.86
CA ASN A 76 -9.43 12.80 12.87
C ASN A 76 -8.87 12.34 14.23
N TYR A 77 -8.86 11.03 14.50
CA TYR A 77 -8.31 10.45 15.72
C TYR A 77 -6.78 10.51 15.74
N ILE A 78 -6.14 10.27 14.59
CA ILE A 78 -4.67 10.32 14.44
C ILE A 78 -4.18 11.69 13.95
N PHE A 79 -5.00 12.41 13.17
CA PHE A 79 -4.72 13.74 12.65
C PHE A 79 -5.90 14.68 12.93
N PRO A 80 -5.93 15.32 14.11
CA PRO A 80 -7.02 16.22 14.48
C PRO A 80 -7.25 17.30 13.42
N THR A 81 -8.52 17.60 13.13
CA THR A 81 -8.99 18.63 12.20
C THR A 81 -8.62 18.45 10.71
N LYS A 82 -8.09 17.29 10.32
CA LYS A 82 -7.75 16.98 8.94
C LYS A 82 -8.77 16.02 8.30
N GLU A 83 -9.22 16.36 7.11
CA GLU A 83 -10.03 15.47 6.25
C GLU A 83 -9.15 14.58 5.37
N GLU A 84 -7.95 15.05 5.07
CA GLU A 84 -6.90 14.35 4.34
C GLU A 84 -5.52 14.87 4.79
N VAL A 85 -4.47 14.07 4.60
CA VAL A 85 -3.13 14.37 5.12
C VAL A 85 -2.08 14.08 4.07
N PHE A 86 -1.28 15.09 3.72
CA PHE A 86 -0.06 14.92 2.92
C PHE A 86 0.96 14.12 3.74
N ALA A 87 1.47 13.03 3.18
CA ALA A 87 2.41 12.14 3.86
C ALA A 87 3.87 12.59 3.73
N ASP A 88 4.17 13.78 4.24
CA ASP A 88 5.53 14.34 4.28
C ASP A 88 6.56 13.46 5.01
N TRP A 89 6.10 12.53 5.85
CA TRP A 89 6.94 11.56 6.56
C TRP A 89 7.38 10.36 5.70
N TYR A 90 6.71 10.09 4.58
CA TYR A 90 6.92 8.84 3.85
C TYR A 90 8.03 8.97 2.81
N SER A 91 9.08 8.17 2.98
CA SER A 91 10.14 7.98 2.00
C SER A 91 10.34 6.48 1.79
N GLY A 92 10.13 5.99 0.58
CA GLY A 92 10.11 4.55 0.30
C GLY A 92 9.60 4.22 -1.09
N ILE A 93 9.52 2.93 -1.41
CA ILE A 93 9.03 2.44 -2.68
C ILE A 93 7.68 1.78 -2.46
N ILE A 94 6.66 2.16 -3.24
CA ILE A 94 5.38 1.47 -3.31
C ILE A 94 5.35 0.64 -4.59
N LYS A 95 5.18 -0.68 -4.48
CA LYS A 95 5.03 -1.55 -5.63
C LYS A 95 3.55 -1.76 -5.98
N ILE A 96 3.24 -1.60 -7.25
CA ILE A 96 1.94 -1.93 -7.84
C ILE A 96 2.15 -3.03 -8.85
N SER A 97 1.58 -4.21 -8.57
CA SER A 97 1.56 -5.31 -9.52
C SER A 97 0.25 -5.28 -10.32
N GLN A 98 0.36 -5.18 -11.64
CA GLN A 98 -0.79 -5.03 -12.54
C GLN A 98 -0.69 -5.91 -13.80
N GLY A 99 -1.80 -6.01 -14.53
CA GLY A 99 -1.93 -6.89 -15.69
C GLY A 99 -2.41 -8.29 -15.31
N LYS A 100 -2.19 -9.27 -16.18
CA LYS A 100 -2.60 -10.65 -15.93
C LYS A 100 -1.69 -11.33 -14.90
N LEU A 101 -2.28 -12.23 -14.11
CA LEU A 101 -1.52 -13.13 -13.25
C LEU A 101 -0.73 -14.11 -14.14
N ILE A 102 0.60 -14.00 -14.13
CA ILE A 102 1.49 -14.92 -14.83
C ILE A 102 1.66 -16.19 -14.00
N GLN A 103 1.93 -16.04 -12.70
CA GLN A 103 2.25 -17.17 -11.83
C GLN A 103 1.84 -16.91 -10.38
N PHE A 104 1.30 -17.92 -9.71
CA PHE A 104 1.09 -17.93 -8.27
C PHE A 104 2.07 -18.89 -7.60
N ASN A 105 2.89 -18.39 -6.68
CA ASN A 105 3.78 -19.22 -5.88
C ASN A 105 3.08 -19.65 -4.58
N GLN A 106 2.75 -20.94 -4.50
CA GLN A 106 2.02 -21.51 -3.35
C GLN A 106 2.84 -21.52 -2.05
N LEU A 107 4.17 -21.60 -2.13
CA LEU A 107 5.02 -21.66 -0.94
C LEU A 107 5.13 -20.29 -0.27
N THR A 108 5.38 -19.25 -1.07
CA THR A 108 5.52 -17.86 -0.59
C THR A 108 4.20 -17.11 -0.53
N HIS A 109 3.12 -17.68 -1.07
CA HIS A 109 1.81 -17.02 -1.24
C HIS A 109 1.92 -15.70 -2.03
N THR A 110 2.84 -15.64 -3.00
CA THR A 110 3.08 -14.44 -3.81
C THR A 110 2.60 -14.64 -5.24
N SER A 111 1.89 -13.65 -5.76
CA SER A 111 1.47 -13.56 -7.17
C SER A 111 2.48 -12.75 -7.98
N ILE A 112 2.79 -13.22 -9.19
CA ILE A 112 3.58 -12.51 -10.20
C ILE A 112 2.62 -12.09 -11.31
N TYR A 113 2.57 -10.79 -11.59
CA TYR A 113 1.74 -10.20 -12.64
C TYR A 113 2.60 -9.76 -13.82
N GLU A 114 1.99 -9.44 -14.96
CA GLU A 114 2.67 -9.00 -16.18
C GLU A 114 3.60 -7.81 -15.97
N GLU A 115 3.23 -6.88 -15.10
CA GLU A 115 4.00 -5.66 -14.87
C GLU A 115 4.04 -5.31 -13.39
N ASP A 116 5.20 -4.85 -12.94
CA ASP A 116 5.38 -4.20 -11.65
C ASP A 116 5.78 -2.73 -11.88
N ILE A 117 5.00 -1.81 -11.32
CA ILE A 117 5.34 -0.39 -11.22
C ILE A 117 5.92 -0.15 -9.83
N LEU A 118 7.15 0.34 -9.76
CA LEU A 118 7.80 0.75 -8.51
C LEU A 118 7.77 2.27 -8.44
N LEU A 119 6.95 2.81 -7.53
CA LEU A 119 6.82 4.25 -7.31
C LEU A 119 7.79 4.67 -6.19
N CYS A 120 8.75 5.54 -6.49
CA CYS A 120 9.76 6.00 -5.55
C CYS A 120 9.35 7.33 -4.91
N PHE A 121 9.18 7.33 -3.59
CA PHE A 121 8.78 8.49 -2.82
C PHE A 121 9.91 9.04 -1.94
N GLU A 122 9.99 10.37 -1.88
CA GLU A 122 10.82 11.12 -0.93
C GLU A 122 9.98 12.22 -0.28
N ASN A 123 9.83 12.17 1.05
CA ASN A 123 9.03 13.10 1.85
C ASN A 123 7.61 13.32 1.29
N GLY A 124 6.94 12.22 0.95
CA GLY A 124 5.59 12.22 0.38
C GLY A 124 5.50 12.57 -1.09
N LYS A 125 6.61 12.92 -1.75
CA LYS A 125 6.63 13.28 -3.18
C LYS A 125 7.14 12.13 -4.03
N LEU A 126 6.45 11.85 -5.12
CA LEU A 126 6.91 10.93 -6.15
C LEU A 126 8.09 11.59 -6.89
N ILE A 127 9.27 10.99 -6.78
CA ILE A 127 10.49 11.51 -7.43
C ILE A 127 10.87 10.72 -8.68
N ASP A 128 10.46 9.45 -8.76
CA ASP A 128 10.78 8.54 -9.86
C ASP A 128 9.80 7.36 -9.89
N TYR A 129 9.74 6.67 -11.03
CA TYR A 129 9.06 5.39 -11.14
C TYR A 129 9.79 4.44 -12.09
N ILE A 130 9.80 3.15 -11.74
CA ILE A 130 10.42 2.10 -12.55
C ILE A 130 9.34 1.14 -13.03
N LEU A 131 9.29 0.91 -14.34
CA LEU A 131 8.44 -0.10 -14.96
C LEU A 131 9.24 -1.38 -15.19
N HIS A 132 8.79 -2.48 -14.58
CA HIS A 132 9.38 -3.79 -14.78
C HIS A 132 8.37 -4.73 -15.44
N SER A 133 8.64 -5.15 -16.68
CA SER A 133 7.85 -6.18 -17.35
C SER A 133 8.33 -7.56 -16.92
N ASN A 134 7.42 -8.36 -16.40
CA ASN A 134 7.66 -9.75 -16.00
C ASN A 134 7.34 -10.74 -17.13
N CYS A 135 6.95 -10.25 -18.31
CA CYS A 135 6.72 -11.10 -19.48
C CYS A 135 8.07 -11.62 -20.01
N THR A 136 8.38 -12.88 -19.71
CA THR A 136 9.46 -13.57 -20.41
C THR A 136 9.04 -13.74 -21.88
N ASN A 137 9.74 -13.09 -22.82
CA ASN A 137 9.62 -13.45 -24.23
C ASN A 137 10.01 -14.93 -24.36
N SER A 138 9.03 -15.80 -24.60
CA SER A 138 9.28 -17.13 -25.16
C SER A 138 9.68 -16.98 -26.64
N GLU A 139 10.80 -16.32 -26.90
CA GLU A 139 11.44 -16.27 -28.22
C GLU A 139 12.94 -16.50 -28.05
N GLN A 140 13.31 -17.79 -28.03
CA GLN A 140 14.59 -18.39 -28.42
C GLN A 140 14.38 -19.91 -28.26
N GLU A 141 14.43 -20.79 -29.27
CA GLU A 141 15.12 -20.77 -30.55
C GLU A 141 14.22 -21.40 -31.65
N VAL A 142 14.06 -20.71 -32.78
CA VAL A 142 14.10 -21.41 -34.07
C VAL A 142 15.59 -21.66 -34.32
N LYS A 143 16.02 -22.91 -34.20
CA LYS A 143 17.21 -23.40 -34.91
C LYS A 143 16.79 -24.60 -35.75
N ILE A 144 17.14 -24.45 -37.03
CA ILE A 144 16.89 -25.27 -38.21
C ILE A 144 17.15 -26.75 -37.96
#